data_AF-A0A661JC56-F1
#
_entry.id   AF-A0A661JC56-F1
#
_cell.length_a   1.000
_cell.length_b   1.000
_cell.length_c   1.000
_cell.angle_alpha   90.00
_cell.angle_beta   90.00
_cell.angle_gamma   90.00
#
_symmetry.space_group_name_H-M   'P 1'
#
loop_
_entity.id
_entity.type
_entity.pdbx_description
1 polymer ?
#
loop_
_entity_poly.entity_id
_entity_poly.type
_entity_poly.pdbx_seq_one_letter_code
_entity_poly.pdbx_strand_id
1 'polypeptide(L)'
;MTGKIIRLKRIIGRDGKTVITPMDHGVSCGPIAGLEDMKLALTRAIGGGADTVILHKGNFKMLSDLDLPLPGIILHLSASTQLSLDFHRKVIVGSIEEAIR
;
A
#
# COMPACT_ATOMS: atom_id res chain seq x y z
N MET A 1 13.83 -4.86 19.88
CA MET A 1 13.86 -5.41 18.49
C MET A 1 12.66 -6.29 18.13
N THR A 2 12.02 -6.98 19.08
CA THR A 2 10.94 -7.96 18.83
C THR A 2 9.80 -7.46 17.94
N GLY A 3 9.28 -6.24 18.17
CA GLY A 3 8.19 -5.68 17.36
C GLY A 3 8.53 -5.47 15.88
N LYS A 4 9.80 -5.17 15.56
CA LYS A 4 10.27 -5.07 14.16
C LYS A 4 10.23 -6.44 13.48
N ILE A 5 10.71 -7.47 14.17
CA ILE A 5 10.72 -8.85 13.66
C ILE A 5 9.29 -9.34 13.41
N ILE A 6 8.36 -9.10 14.35
CA ILE A 6 6.95 -9.50 14.19
C ILE A 6 6.32 -8.83 12.96
N ARG A 7 6.55 -7.52 12.76
CA ARG A 7 6.01 -6.80 11.59
C ARG A 7 6.63 -7.28 10.27
N LEU A 8 7.94 -7.55 10.26
CA LEU A 8 8.62 -8.10 9.08
C LEU A 8 8.06 -9.47 8.69
N LYS A 9 7.71 -10.33 9.66
CA LYS A 9 7.06 -11.64 9.38
C LYS A 9 5.69 -11.54 8.71
N ARG A 10 5.03 -10.36 8.74
CA ARG A 10 3.75 -10.14 8.03
C ARG A 10 3.97 -9.71 6.57
N ILE A 11 5.15 -9.18 6.25
CA ILE A 11 5.52 -8.67 4.92
C ILE A 11 6.31 -9.72 4.13
N ILE A 12 7.16 -10.49 4.81
CA ILE A 12 7.95 -11.54 4.21
C ILE A 12 7.06 -12.79 4.04
N GLY A 13 6.97 -13.29 2.83
CA GLY A 13 6.28 -14.53 2.48
C GLY A 13 6.86 -15.75 3.18
N ARG A 14 6.11 -16.84 3.19
CA ARG A 14 6.42 -18.03 4.00
C ARG A 14 7.68 -18.77 3.54
N ASP A 15 8.08 -18.59 2.28
CA ASP A 15 9.30 -19.13 1.69
C ASP A 15 10.55 -18.26 1.96
N GLY A 16 10.39 -17.16 2.72
CA GLY A 16 11.44 -16.21 3.03
C GLY A 16 11.66 -15.14 1.94
N LYS A 17 10.85 -15.13 0.88
CA LYS A 17 10.83 -14.11 -0.17
C LYS A 17 9.54 -13.30 -0.09
N THR A 18 9.44 -12.21 -0.82
CA THR A 18 8.21 -11.40 -0.84
C THR A 18 8.00 -10.79 -2.21
N VAL A 19 6.77 -10.91 -2.72
CA VAL A 19 6.28 -10.15 -3.87
C VAL A 19 5.48 -8.97 -3.34
N ILE A 20 6.00 -7.76 -3.58
CA ILE A 20 5.38 -6.51 -3.14
C ILE A 20 4.78 -5.80 -4.35
N THR A 21 3.47 -5.57 -4.32
CA THR A 21 2.76 -4.85 -5.39
C THR A 21 2.52 -3.39 -4.97
N PRO A 22 3.13 -2.41 -5.65
CA PRO A 22 2.86 -1.00 -5.40
C PRO A 22 1.51 -0.57 -5.99
N MET A 23 0.66 0.04 -5.16
CA MET A 23 -0.71 0.44 -5.52
C MET A 23 -1.06 1.84 -5.01
N ASP A 24 -0.03 2.65 -4.75
CA ASP A 24 -0.09 4.01 -4.20
C ASP A 24 0.03 5.09 -5.29
N HIS A 25 0.28 4.69 -6.54
CA HIS A 25 0.55 5.60 -7.65
C HIS A 25 -0.56 6.62 -7.92
N GLY A 26 -1.83 6.33 -7.61
CA GLY A 26 -2.94 7.25 -7.87
C GLY A 26 -2.78 8.62 -7.22
N VAL A 27 -2.09 8.71 -6.07
CA VAL A 27 -1.77 9.99 -5.43
C VAL A 27 -0.72 10.77 -6.23
N SER A 28 0.26 10.05 -6.80
CA SER A 28 1.39 10.65 -7.51
C SER A 28 1.06 11.02 -8.96
N CYS A 29 0.33 10.17 -9.68
CA CYS A 29 0.09 10.37 -11.12
C CYS A 29 -1.34 10.85 -11.43
N GLY A 30 -2.22 10.94 -10.43
CA GLY A 30 -3.64 11.17 -10.65
C GLY A 30 -4.38 9.89 -11.08
N PRO A 31 -5.50 9.99 -11.81
CA PRO A 31 -6.25 8.83 -12.29
C PRO A 31 -5.39 7.90 -13.16
N ILE A 32 -5.33 6.61 -12.80
CA ILE A 32 -4.58 5.59 -13.52
C ILE A 32 -5.55 4.48 -13.94
N ALA A 33 -5.45 4.06 -15.19
CA ALA A 33 -6.20 2.93 -15.71
C ALA A 33 -5.92 1.65 -14.89
N GLY A 34 -6.98 0.99 -14.42
CA GLY A 34 -6.93 -0.19 -13.58
C GLY A 34 -6.90 0.09 -12.07
N LEU A 35 -6.81 1.36 -11.63
CA LEU A 35 -6.89 1.75 -10.21
C LEU A 35 -8.16 2.57 -9.88
N GLU A 36 -9.07 2.75 -10.84
CA GLU A 36 -10.34 3.45 -10.62
C GLU A 36 -11.23 2.71 -9.62
N ASP A 37 -11.22 1.37 -9.70
CA ASP A 37 -11.80 0.48 -8.70
C ASP A 37 -10.68 -0.18 -7.88
N MET A 38 -10.29 0.49 -6.81
CA MET A 38 -9.22 0.03 -5.92
C MET A 38 -9.56 -1.31 -5.24
N LYS A 39 -10.85 -1.58 -4.95
CA LYS A 39 -11.27 -2.85 -4.34
C LYS A 39 -11.03 -4.01 -5.29
N LEU A 40 -11.42 -3.86 -6.55
CA LEU A 40 -11.18 -4.86 -7.60
C LEU A 40 -9.68 -5.03 -7.87
N ALA A 41 -8.93 -3.93 -7.95
CA ALA A 41 -7.49 -3.96 -8.16
C ALA A 41 -6.76 -4.73 -7.04
N LEU A 42 -7.12 -4.45 -5.77
CA LEU A 42 -6.58 -5.15 -4.61
C LEU A 42 -6.92 -6.64 -4.63
N THR A 43 -8.19 -6.97 -4.93
CA THR A 43 -8.66 -8.35 -5.05
C THR A 43 -7.83 -9.12 -6.08
N ARG A 44 -7.55 -8.51 -7.24
CA ARG A 44 -6.73 -9.12 -8.29
C ARG A 44 -5.27 -9.26 -7.89
N ALA A 45 -4.69 -8.25 -7.25
CA ALA A 45 -3.30 -8.29 -6.80
C ALA A 45 -3.08 -9.40 -5.75
N ILE A 46 -3.96 -9.46 -4.74
CA ILE A 46 -3.89 -10.46 -3.67
C ILE A 46 -4.20 -11.85 -4.23
N GLY A 47 -5.28 -11.99 -5.02
CA GLY A 47 -5.64 -13.26 -5.67
C GLY A 47 -4.59 -13.76 -6.67
N GLY A 48 -3.80 -12.84 -7.24
CA GLY A 48 -2.67 -13.14 -8.12
C GLY A 48 -1.38 -13.54 -7.39
N GLY A 49 -1.38 -13.59 -6.05
CA GLY A 49 -0.23 -14.06 -5.26
C GLY A 49 0.68 -12.96 -4.71
N ALA A 50 0.23 -11.71 -4.63
CA ALA A 50 1.00 -10.68 -3.93
C ALA A 50 1.04 -10.98 -2.42
N ASP A 51 2.26 -11.09 -1.86
CA ASP A 51 2.46 -11.26 -0.41
C ASP A 51 2.17 -9.97 0.35
N THR A 52 2.48 -8.82 -0.26
CA THR A 52 2.35 -7.49 0.36
C THR A 52 1.91 -6.44 -0.65
N VAL A 53 1.14 -5.45 -0.20
CA VAL A 53 0.77 -4.28 -0.99
C VAL A 53 1.29 -2.99 -0.36
N ILE A 54 1.66 -2.02 -1.21
CA ILE A 54 1.97 -0.64 -0.78
C ILE A 54 0.79 0.26 -1.14
N LEU A 55 0.30 1.02 -0.16
CA LEU A 55 -0.86 1.88 -0.31
C LEU A 55 -0.63 3.26 0.31
N HIS A 56 -1.38 4.25 -0.18
CA HIS A 56 -1.61 5.49 0.54
C HIS A 56 -2.84 5.38 1.44
N LYS A 57 -2.85 6.16 2.54
CA LYS A 57 -3.88 6.06 3.59
C LYS A 57 -5.33 6.16 3.13
N GLY A 58 -5.60 6.91 2.05
CA GLY A 58 -6.95 7.01 1.48
C GLY A 58 -7.53 5.67 1.00
N ASN A 59 -6.66 4.71 0.66
CA ASN A 59 -7.07 3.42 0.10
C ASN A 59 -7.23 2.31 1.16
N PHE A 60 -6.85 2.56 2.42
CA PHE A 60 -6.89 1.54 3.47
C PHE A 60 -8.31 1.07 3.80
N LYS A 61 -9.31 1.96 3.67
CA LYS A 61 -10.73 1.57 3.84
C LYS A 61 -11.14 0.44 2.88
N MET A 62 -10.54 0.36 1.70
CA MET A 62 -10.89 -0.69 0.73
C MET A 62 -10.43 -2.08 1.19
N LEU A 63 -9.38 -2.15 2.03
CA LEU A 63 -8.89 -3.42 2.57
C LEU A 63 -9.88 -4.05 3.56
N SER A 64 -10.61 -3.25 4.35
CA SER A 64 -11.60 -3.78 5.31
C SER A 64 -12.81 -4.40 4.61
N ASP A 65 -13.06 -4.00 3.37
CA ASP A 65 -14.21 -4.45 2.59
C ASP A 65 -13.90 -5.68 1.73
N LEU A 66 -12.68 -6.24 1.82
CA LEU A 66 -12.25 -7.41 1.05
C LEU A 66 -12.70 -8.71 1.72
N ASP A 67 -13.21 -9.64 0.91
CA ASP A 67 -13.54 -11.01 1.30
C ASP A 67 -12.33 -11.97 1.19
N LEU A 68 -11.11 -11.45 1.39
CA LEU A 68 -9.85 -12.19 1.28
C LEU A 68 -9.00 -11.99 2.54
N PRO A 69 -8.12 -12.95 2.90
CA PRO A 69 -7.11 -12.71 3.92
C PRO A 69 -6.27 -11.48 3.56
N LEU A 70 -6.04 -10.61 4.55
CA LEU A 70 -5.21 -9.44 4.33
C LEU A 70 -3.75 -9.86 4.03
N PRO A 71 -3.13 -9.26 3.00
CA PRO A 71 -1.70 -9.44 2.73
C PRO A 71 -0.88 -8.69 3.80
N GLY A 72 0.44 -8.75 3.68
CA GLY A 72 1.28 -7.72 4.27
C GLY A 72 0.89 -6.34 3.74
N ILE A 73 0.99 -5.32 4.59
CA ILE A 73 0.58 -3.95 4.23
C ILE A 73 1.72 -2.99 4.57
N ILE A 74 2.03 -2.11 3.63
CA ILE A 74 2.97 -1.00 3.81
C ILE A 74 2.23 0.32 3.53
N LEU A 75 2.22 1.21 4.52
CA LEU A 75 1.69 2.56 4.36
C LEU A 75 2.79 3.49 3.83
N HIS A 76 2.52 4.16 2.72
CA HIS A 76 3.35 5.22 2.19
C HIS A 76 3.06 6.55 2.91
N LEU A 77 4.03 7.01 3.73
CA LEU A 77 3.89 8.18 4.60
C LEU A 77 4.17 9.53 3.93
N SER A 78 4.64 9.53 2.69
CA SER A 78 5.04 10.74 1.97
C SER A 78 4.41 10.79 0.59
N ALA A 79 4.03 11.97 0.10
CA ALA A 79 3.44 12.12 -1.22
C ALA A 79 4.04 13.31 -1.97
N SER A 80 4.05 13.20 -3.28
CA SER A 80 4.13 14.32 -4.22
C SER A 80 3.20 13.98 -5.38
N THR A 81 2.90 14.92 -6.28
CA THR A 81 2.03 14.66 -7.42
C THR A 81 2.54 15.34 -8.68
N GLN A 82 2.46 14.64 -9.81
CA GLN A 82 2.77 15.14 -11.16
C GLN A 82 1.80 16.22 -11.62
N LEU A 83 0.65 16.37 -10.94
CA LEU A 83 -0.32 17.43 -11.19
C LEU A 83 0.07 18.77 -10.55
N SER A 84 1.14 18.80 -9.75
CA SER A 84 1.69 20.01 -9.15
C SER A 84 2.76 20.63 -10.06
N LEU A 85 2.89 21.96 -10.01
CA LEU A 85 4.03 22.68 -10.61
C LEU A 85 5.36 22.30 -9.97
N ASP A 86 5.33 21.77 -8.74
CA ASP A 86 6.50 21.31 -7.98
C ASP A 86 6.36 19.80 -7.69
N PHE A 87 6.38 18.99 -8.75
CA PHE A 87 6.09 17.56 -8.69
C PHE A 87 7.15 16.73 -7.96
N HIS A 88 8.36 17.27 -7.79
CA HIS A 88 9.44 16.65 -7.01
C HIS A 88 9.38 16.95 -5.51
N ARG A 89 8.55 17.91 -5.09
CA ARG A 89 8.38 18.23 -3.67
C ARG A 89 7.58 17.15 -2.95
N LYS A 90 8.30 16.15 -2.45
CA LYS A 90 7.78 15.12 -1.56
C LYS A 90 7.55 15.70 -0.16
N VAL A 91 6.33 15.58 0.35
CA VAL A 91 5.96 16.03 1.68
C VAL A 91 5.48 14.85 2.52
N ILE A 92 5.67 14.92 3.84
CA ILE A 92 5.10 13.94 4.75
C ILE A 92 3.59 14.19 4.82
N VAL A 93 2.82 13.14 4.57
CA VAL A 93 1.35 13.18 4.59
C VAL A 93 0.78 12.25 5.64
N GLY A 94 1.57 11.42 6.32
CA GLY A 94 1.11 10.59 7.43
C GLY A 94 2.16 10.38 8.51
N SER A 95 1.78 9.72 9.60
CA SER A 95 2.66 9.49 10.75
C SER A 95 2.84 8.01 11.09
N ILE A 96 3.80 7.73 11.97
CA ILE A 96 4.02 6.36 12.48
C ILE A 96 2.81 5.92 13.31
N GLU A 97 2.22 6.82 14.08
CA GLU A 97 1.04 6.58 14.93
C GLU A 97 -0.19 6.22 14.10
N GLU A 98 -0.37 6.87 12.94
CA GLU A 98 -1.39 6.47 11.95
C GLU A 98 -1.12 5.06 11.40
N ALA A 99 0.15 4.69 11.19
CA ALA A 99 0.53 3.42 10.56
C ALA A 99 0.42 2.19 11.48
N ILE A 100 0.38 2.39 12.81
CA ILE A 100 0.35 1.30 13.80
C ILE A 100 -1.04 1.07 14.42
N ARG A 101 -2.04 1.87 14.05
CA ARG A 101 -3.44 1.75 14.47
C ARG A 101 -4.23 0.96 13.44
#